data_AF-A0A367XPI9-F1
#
_entry.id   AF-A0A367XPI9-F1
#
_cell.length_a   1.000
_cell.length_b   1.000
_cell.length_c   1.000
_cell.angle_alpha   90.00
_cell.angle_beta   90.00
_cell.angle_gamma   90.00
#
_symmetry.space_group_name_H-M   'P 1'
#
loop_
_entity.id
_entity.type
_entity.pdbx_description
1 polymer ?
#
loop_
_entity_poly.entity_id
_entity_poly.type
_entity_poly.pdbx_seq_one_letter_code
_entity_poly.pdbx_strand_id
1 'polypeptide(L)'
;MGCQDILSVPLILLTSLLPLRFATNKPSDDNDGKCELIGTFSLMTQAFLGLVCLSSLLIKRSYEYPVRRTWPVWAFDVSKQLIGALGVHIFNVILSMVKTAPEFLKNDSSGGGEDEDTQDPCDWYFLNIVLDCTIGVYILYLVFRAMNRICKEYFHWTQIESGEYGPNPNKPSYKAYLKQLGVYFTSLMITKCILYGLVECFEKQLLWITSHILLVWLDEYPDEFEIFIVMFIVPIIMNCLQLILIDNFIRNQLWINVNKRMRIEYPNFGDETESVQQREIYNARQEVECGSKYAFDDDTEREDTLIGRDKNHKNYGSYNEV
;
A
#
# COMPACT_ATOMS: atom_id res chain seq x y z
N MET A 1 -20.83 0.09 -29.09
CA MET A 1 -19.97 -0.97 -28.51
C MET A 1 -20.38 -1.10 -27.05
N GLY A 2 -20.76 -2.31 -26.66
CA GLY A 2 -21.75 -2.58 -25.62
C GLY A 2 -21.26 -2.42 -24.17
N CYS A 3 -22.21 -2.07 -23.31
CA CYS A 3 -22.08 -1.86 -21.86
C CYS A 3 -21.79 -3.15 -21.05
N GLN A 4 -21.46 -4.26 -21.72
CA GLN A 4 -21.22 -5.56 -21.09
C GLN A 4 -19.72 -5.87 -20.91
N ASP A 5 -18.83 -5.18 -21.64
CA ASP A 5 -17.37 -5.41 -21.54
C ASP A 5 -16.70 -4.61 -20.39
N ILE A 6 -17.42 -3.66 -19.78
CA ILE A 6 -16.91 -2.84 -18.67
C ILE A 6 -17.14 -3.54 -17.31
N LEU A 7 -18.03 -4.54 -17.24
CA LEU A 7 -18.35 -5.27 -16.01
C LEU A 7 -17.52 -6.56 -15.82
N SER A 8 -16.90 -7.07 -16.88
CA SER A 8 -16.01 -8.25 -16.86
C SER A 8 -14.56 -7.93 -16.48
N VAL A 9 -14.12 -6.70 -16.73
CA VAL A 9 -12.81 -6.18 -16.31
C VAL A 9 -12.67 -6.13 -14.77
N PRO A 10 -13.67 -5.67 -13.99
CA PRO A 10 -13.67 -5.76 -12.53
C PRO A 10 -13.45 -7.18 -12.00
N LEU A 11 -13.98 -8.21 -12.65
CA LEU A 11 -13.98 -9.58 -12.11
C LEU A 11 -12.61 -10.26 -12.21
N ILE A 12 -11.87 -10.02 -13.31
CA ILE A 12 -10.49 -10.51 -13.51
C ILE A 12 -9.48 -9.67 -12.70
N LEU A 13 -9.80 -8.40 -12.45
CA LEU A 13 -9.02 -7.52 -11.58
C LEU A 13 -9.28 -7.76 -10.09
N LEU A 14 -10.47 -8.24 -9.73
CA LEU A 14 -10.79 -8.60 -8.36
C LEU A 14 -10.04 -9.86 -7.90
N THR A 15 -9.73 -10.76 -8.84
CA THR A 15 -9.01 -12.01 -8.56
C THR A 15 -7.50 -11.81 -8.38
N SER A 16 -6.96 -10.63 -8.71
CA SER A 16 -5.53 -10.29 -8.54
C SER A 16 -5.20 -9.63 -7.18
N LEU A 17 -6.20 -9.36 -6.34
CA LEU A 17 -6.03 -8.57 -5.12
C LEU A 17 -5.40 -9.31 -3.94
N LEU A 18 -5.15 -10.63 -4.00
CA LEU A 18 -4.45 -11.35 -2.92
C LEU A 18 -3.64 -12.57 -3.39
N PRO A 19 -2.49 -12.87 -2.73
CA PRO A 19 -1.67 -14.01 -3.08
C PRO A 19 -2.31 -15.28 -2.53
N LEU A 20 -2.89 -16.12 -3.40
CA LEU A 20 -3.06 -17.53 -3.07
C LEU A 20 -1.81 -18.27 -3.54
N ARG A 21 -0.87 -18.48 -2.62
CA ARG A 21 0.02 -19.65 -2.68
C ARG A 21 -0.70 -20.76 -1.96
N PHE A 22 -1.24 -21.72 -2.69
CA PHE A 22 -1.52 -23.03 -2.12
C PHE A 22 -0.18 -23.76 -2.01
N ALA A 23 0.16 -24.20 -0.79
CA ALA A 23 1.19 -25.21 -0.58
C ALA A 23 0.83 -26.42 -1.45
N THR A 24 1.69 -26.77 -2.40
CA THR A 24 1.57 -27.99 -3.18
C THR A 24 1.89 -29.16 -2.27
N ASN A 25 0.89 -29.74 -1.62
CA ASN A 25 1.03 -31.10 -1.12
C ASN A 25 1.07 -32.03 -2.34
N LYS A 26 2.21 -32.70 -2.50
CA LYS A 26 2.40 -33.79 -3.44
C LYS A 26 1.37 -34.88 -3.11
N PRO A 27 0.39 -35.18 -3.99
CA PRO A 27 -0.45 -36.34 -3.76
C PRO A 27 0.36 -37.57 -4.17
N SER A 28 0.60 -38.47 -3.22
CA SER A 28 0.78 -39.88 -3.53
C SER A 28 -0.48 -40.41 -4.22
N ASP A 29 -0.27 -41.13 -5.31
CA ASP A 29 -1.27 -41.76 -6.19
C ASP A 29 -2.50 -42.31 -5.46
N ASP A 30 -3.69 -41.95 -5.96
CA ASP A 30 -4.57 -42.90 -6.65
C ASP A 30 -5.79 -42.18 -7.25
N ASN A 31 -6.27 -42.70 -8.38
CA ASN A 31 -7.29 -42.14 -9.26
C ASN A 31 -8.64 -41.77 -8.60
N ASP A 32 -9.32 -40.84 -9.31
CA ASP A 32 -10.74 -40.48 -9.28
C ASP A 32 -11.15 -39.22 -8.47
N GLY A 33 -11.40 -38.14 -9.23
CA GLY A 33 -12.47 -37.18 -8.92
C GLY A 33 -12.11 -35.84 -8.25
N LYS A 34 -10.84 -35.43 -8.16
CA LYS A 34 -10.48 -34.19 -7.43
C LYS A 34 -9.39 -33.36 -8.11
N CYS A 35 -9.77 -32.54 -9.09
CA CYS A 35 -9.02 -31.33 -9.44
C CYS A 35 -9.93 -30.17 -9.92
N GLU A 36 -11.16 -30.10 -9.38
CA GLU A 36 -12.10 -28.99 -9.63
C GLU A 36 -12.28 -28.06 -8.41
N LEU A 37 -11.57 -28.31 -7.30
CA LEU A 37 -11.65 -27.46 -6.11
C LEU A 37 -10.69 -26.26 -6.13
N ILE A 38 -9.67 -26.27 -7.01
CA ILE A 38 -8.65 -25.20 -7.12
C ILE A 38 -9.09 -24.06 -8.07
N GLY A 39 -10.06 -24.31 -8.96
CA GLY A 39 -10.45 -23.32 -9.98
C GLY A 39 -11.51 -22.33 -9.50
N THR A 40 -12.72 -22.82 -9.21
CA THR A 40 -13.91 -21.94 -9.11
C THR A 40 -14.13 -21.37 -7.71
N PHE A 41 -13.93 -22.19 -6.66
CA PHE A 41 -14.14 -21.76 -5.28
C PHE A 41 -13.10 -20.71 -4.83
N SER A 42 -11.83 -20.94 -5.20
CA SER A 42 -10.75 -19.98 -4.98
C SER A 42 -11.01 -18.65 -5.70
N LEU A 43 -11.39 -18.71 -6.98
CA LEU A 43 -11.72 -17.53 -7.79
C LEU A 43 -12.90 -16.74 -7.20
N MET A 44 -13.96 -17.43 -6.78
CA MET A 44 -15.13 -16.82 -6.15
C MET A 44 -14.76 -16.15 -4.82
N THR A 45 -13.92 -16.80 -4.01
CA THR A 45 -13.43 -16.25 -2.73
C THR A 45 -12.60 -14.99 -2.95
N GLN A 46 -11.66 -15.02 -3.89
CA GLN A 46 -10.84 -13.85 -4.24
C GLN A 46 -11.71 -12.71 -4.78
N ALA A 47 -12.72 -13.01 -5.60
CA ALA A 47 -13.67 -12.03 -6.08
C ALA A 47 -14.60 -11.50 -4.96
N PHE A 48 -14.89 -12.27 -3.92
CA PHE A 48 -15.59 -11.72 -2.77
C PHE A 48 -14.69 -10.77 -1.98
N LEU A 49 -13.46 -11.20 -1.71
CA LEU A 49 -12.46 -10.43 -0.97
C LEU A 49 -12.12 -9.09 -1.62
N GLY A 50 -11.91 -9.11 -2.95
CA GLY A 50 -11.68 -7.91 -3.73
C GLY A 50 -12.86 -6.95 -3.74
N LEU A 51 -14.10 -7.46 -3.69
CA LEU A 51 -15.32 -6.65 -3.65
C LEU A 51 -15.43 -5.92 -2.31
N VAL A 52 -15.17 -6.64 -1.21
CA VAL A 52 -15.16 -6.06 0.14
C VAL A 52 -14.08 -4.97 0.25
N CYS A 53 -12.89 -5.25 -0.26
CA CYS A 53 -11.78 -4.30 -0.31
C CYS A 53 -12.13 -3.04 -1.12
N LEU A 54 -12.71 -3.19 -2.33
CA LEU A 54 -13.13 -2.05 -3.14
C LEU A 54 -14.28 -1.27 -2.48
N SER A 55 -15.20 -1.97 -1.83
CA SER A 55 -16.29 -1.36 -1.07
C SER A 55 -15.75 -0.50 0.08
N SER A 56 -14.68 -0.93 0.75
CA SER A 56 -14.02 -0.12 1.79
C SER A 56 -13.53 1.23 1.26
N LEU A 57 -13.00 1.28 0.02
CA LEU A 57 -12.55 2.52 -0.62
C LEU A 57 -13.71 3.41 -1.07
N LEU A 58 -14.83 2.81 -1.51
CA LEU A 58 -16.07 3.54 -1.81
C LEU A 58 -16.66 4.18 -0.55
N ILE A 59 -16.71 3.42 0.55
CA ILE A 59 -17.13 3.91 1.86
C ILE A 59 -16.19 5.02 2.34
N LYS A 60 -14.87 4.82 2.25
CA LYS A 60 -13.90 5.87 2.59
C LYS A 60 -14.15 7.16 1.79
N ARG A 61 -14.48 7.04 0.51
CA ARG A 61 -14.81 8.19 -0.34
C ARG A 61 -16.11 8.87 0.09
N SER A 62 -17.13 8.15 0.58
CA SER A 62 -18.37 8.79 1.05
C SER A 62 -18.16 9.61 2.34
N TYR A 63 -17.19 9.21 3.16
CA TYR A 63 -16.73 9.94 4.35
C TYR A 63 -15.78 11.11 4.04
N GLU A 64 -15.41 11.33 2.78
CA GLU A 64 -14.72 12.56 2.38
C GLU A 64 -15.69 13.74 2.50
N TYR A 65 -15.46 14.59 3.49
CA TYR A 65 -16.27 15.76 3.74
C TYR A 65 -15.40 16.88 4.32
N PRO A 66 -15.62 18.15 3.91
CA PRO A 66 -16.65 18.62 2.97
C PRO A 66 -16.33 18.43 1.48
N VAL A 67 -15.06 18.44 1.09
CA VAL A 67 -14.66 18.29 -0.31
C VAL A 67 -14.45 16.83 -0.65
N ARG A 68 -15.27 16.33 -1.58
CA ARG A 68 -15.17 14.96 -2.12
C ARG A 68 -14.31 14.93 -3.37
N ARG A 69 -13.50 13.90 -3.51
CA ARG A 69 -12.76 13.66 -4.75
C ARG A 69 -13.70 13.37 -5.92
N THR A 70 -13.39 13.96 -7.08
CA THR A 70 -14.09 13.69 -8.33
C THR A 70 -13.92 12.24 -8.75
N TRP A 71 -14.91 11.68 -9.47
CA TRP A 71 -14.86 10.28 -9.92
C TRP A 71 -13.62 9.94 -10.77
N PRO A 72 -13.15 10.79 -11.71
CA PRO A 72 -11.96 10.48 -12.50
C PRO A 72 -10.68 10.36 -11.67
N VAL A 73 -10.47 11.28 -10.71
CA VAL A 73 -9.30 11.27 -9.83
C VAL A 73 -9.36 10.06 -8.91
N TRP A 74 -10.54 9.73 -8.38
CA TRP A 74 -10.73 8.53 -7.56
C TRP A 74 -10.41 7.25 -8.34
N ALA A 75 -10.91 7.15 -9.58
CA ALA A 75 -10.62 6.00 -10.44
C ALA A 75 -9.13 5.84 -10.72
N PHE A 76 -8.39 6.93 -10.92
CA PHE A 76 -6.94 6.89 -11.09
C PHE A 76 -6.20 6.43 -9.82
N ASP A 77 -6.59 6.91 -8.64
CA ASP A 77 -5.94 6.48 -7.40
C ASP A 77 -6.25 5.01 -7.06
N VAL A 78 -7.47 4.54 -7.34
CA VAL A 78 -7.84 3.13 -7.19
C VAL A 78 -7.12 2.26 -8.22
N SER A 79 -7.01 2.71 -9.48
CA SER A 79 -6.31 1.95 -10.52
C SER A 79 -4.82 1.82 -10.23
N LYS A 80 -4.18 2.81 -9.59
CA LYS A 80 -2.79 2.67 -9.10
C LYS A 80 -2.65 1.50 -8.13
N GLN A 81 -3.54 1.43 -7.13
CA GLN A 81 -3.50 0.37 -6.12
C GLN A 81 -3.73 -1.00 -6.75
N LEU A 82 -4.67 -1.08 -7.69
CA LEU A 82 -4.99 -2.31 -8.40
C LEU A 82 -3.84 -2.81 -9.29
N ILE A 83 -3.20 -1.91 -10.05
CA ILE A 83 -1.99 -2.24 -10.83
C ILE A 83 -0.84 -2.63 -9.90
N GLY A 84 -0.71 -1.96 -8.76
CA GLY A 84 0.26 -2.31 -7.72
C GLY A 84 0.06 -3.72 -7.18
N ALA A 85 -1.17 -4.10 -6.83
CA ALA A 85 -1.51 -5.43 -6.35
C ALA A 85 -1.20 -6.52 -7.40
N LEU A 86 -1.57 -6.28 -8.66
CA LEU A 86 -1.21 -7.15 -9.77
C LEU A 86 0.32 -7.29 -9.93
N GLY A 87 1.04 -6.18 -9.80
CA GLY A 87 2.50 -6.15 -9.84
C GLY A 87 3.15 -6.99 -8.74
N VAL A 88 2.69 -6.84 -7.51
CA VAL A 88 3.18 -7.63 -6.36
C VAL A 88 2.86 -9.11 -6.55
N HIS A 89 1.68 -9.45 -7.09
CA HIS A 89 1.34 -10.83 -7.43
C HIS A 89 2.32 -11.44 -8.44
N ILE A 90 2.56 -10.75 -9.56
CA ILE A 90 3.52 -11.19 -10.58
C ILE A 90 4.92 -11.33 -9.96
N PHE A 91 5.32 -10.37 -9.13
CA PHE A 91 6.61 -10.42 -8.44
C PHE A 91 6.74 -11.64 -7.51
N ASN A 92 5.70 -11.97 -6.74
CA ASN A 92 5.67 -13.15 -5.88
C ASN A 92 5.77 -14.46 -6.65
N VAL A 93 5.22 -14.52 -7.87
CA VAL A 93 5.36 -15.66 -8.79
C VAL A 93 6.77 -15.73 -9.35
N ILE A 94 7.36 -14.60 -9.77
CA ILE A 94 8.76 -14.56 -10.23
C ILE A 94 9.70 -15.03 -9.12
N LEU A 95 9.51 -14.57 -7.88
CA LEU A 95 10.28 -15.03 -6.73
C LEU A 95 10.11 -16.54 -6.48
N SER A 96 8.92 -17.11 -6.71
CA SER A 96 8.71 -18.56 -6.62
C SER A 96 9.58 -19.30 -7.63
N MET A 97 9.54 -18.85 -8.89
CA MET A 97 10.31 -19.46 -9.97
C MET A 97 11.82 -19.34 -9.75
N VAL A 98 12.28 -18.17 -9.28
CA VAL A 98 13.69 -17.92 -8.98
C VAL A 98 14.17 -18.76 -7.79
N LYS A 99 13.35 -18.98 -6.75
CA LYS A 99 13.70 -19.88 -5.64
C LYS A 99 13.80 -21.34 -6.07
N THR A 100 12.96 -21.80 -7.00
CA THR A 100 12.99 -23.17 -7.53
C THR A 100 14.07 -23.37 -8.60
N ALA A 101 14.52 -22.31 -9.28
CA ALA A 101 15.56 -22.39 -10.33
C ALA A 101 16.94 -22.93 -9.88
N PRO A 102 17.53 -22.55 -8.73
CA PRO A 102 18.83 -23.08 -8.29
C PRO A 102 18.79 -24.57 -7.93
N GLU A 103 17.62 -25.16 -7.67
CA GLU A 103 17.48 -26.61 -7.50
C GLU A 103 17.70 -27.38 -8.81
N PHE A 104 17.58 -26.74 -9.98
CA PHE A 104 17.94 -27.35 -11.27
C PHE A 104 19.44 -27.25 -11.61
N LEU A 105 20.21 -26.40 -10.91
CA LEU A 105 21.65 -26.19 -11.15
C LEU A 105 22.55 -26.85 -10.09
N LYS A 106 21.99 -27.30 -8.97
CA LYS A 106 22.67 -28.18 -8.02
C LYS A 106 22.08 -29.59 -8.11
N ASN A 107 22.76 -30.47 -8.84
CA ASN A 107 22.60 -31.91 -8.64
C ASN A 107 22.94 -32.23 -7.19
N ASP A 108 21.88 -32.52 -6.44
CA ASP A 108 21.83 -33.30 -5.21
C ASP A 108 22.55 -32.76 -3.96
N SER A 109 21.95 -33.06 -2.80
CA SER A 109 22.50 -32.84 -1.45
C SER A 109 22.53 -31.41 -0.92
N SER A 110 21.34 -30.85 -0.74
CA SER A 110 20.97 -30.33 0.59
C SER A 110 19.77 -31.14 1.10
N GLY A 111 19.98 -32.45 1.21
CA GLY A 111 19.28 -33.23 2.23
C GLY A 111 19.98 -33.00 3.57
N GLY A 112 19.22 -33.02 4.65
CA GLY A 112 19.78 -33.18 6.00
C GLY A 112 19.49 -32.02 6.94
N GLY A 113 18.31 -32.09 7.55
CA GLY A 113 17.90 -31.36 8.72
C GLY A 113 16.56 -31.94 9.16
N GLU A 114 16.58 -33.18 9.64
CA GLU A 114 15.56 -33.70 10.56
C GLU A 114 15.60 -32.82 11.82
N ASP A 115 15.04 -31.63 11.74
CA ASP A 115 14.38 -31.02 12.88
C ASP A 115 12.90 -31.11 12.50
N GLU A 116 12.16 -31.95 13.21
CA GLU A 116 10.69 -32.03 13.17
C GLU A 116 10.09 -30.71 13.68
N ASP A 117 10.35 -29.58 13.01
CA ASP A 117 9.46 -28.43 13.04
C ASP A 117 8.67 -28.50 11.74
N THR A 118 7.59 -29.29 11.75
CA THR A 118 6.55 -29.24 10.75
C THR A 118 5.96 -27.82 10.75
N GLN A 119 6.57 -26.90 10.01
CA GLN A 119 6.11 -25.52 9.95
C GLN A 119 4.77 -25.49 9.22
N ASP A 120 3.73 -25.09 9.94
CA ASP A 120 2.39 -25.12 9.41
C ASP A 120 2.24 -24.12 8.25
N PRO A 121 1.62 -24.53 7.13
CA PRO A 121 1.44 -23.66 5.98
C PRO A 121 0.56 -22.44 6.32
N CYS A 122 -0.31 -22.56 7.33
CA CYS A 122 -1.13 -21.48 7.87
C CYS A 122 -0.26 -20.39 8.51
N ASP A 123 0.73 -20.77 9.32
CA ASP A 123 1.67 -19.84 9.98
C ASP A 123 2.46 -19.03 8.96
N TRP A 124 3.01 -19.72 7.95
CA TRP A 124 3.80 -19.05 6.92
C TRP A 124 2.96 -18.08 6.08
N TYR A 125 1.74 -18.48 5.73
CA TYR A 125 0.79 -17.63 5.03
C TYR A 125 0.38 -16.40 5.87
N PHE A 126 0.01 -16.63 7.13
CA PHE A 126 -0.39 -15.60 8.08
C PHE A 126 0.73 -14.58 8.29
N LEU A 127 1.95 -15.05 8.54
CA LEU A 127 3.14 -14.22 8.71
C LEU A 127 3.35 -13.30 7.51
N ASN A 128 3.29 -13.83 6.28
CA ASN A 128 3.49 -13.04 5.08
C ASN A 128 2.43 -11.95 4.93
N ILE A 129 1.16 -12.26 5.19
CA ILE A 129 0.07 -11.27 5.10
C ILE A 129 0.19 -10.21 6.18
N VAL A 130 0.41 -10.61 7.44
CA VAL A 130 0.55 -9.67 8.55
C VAL A 130 1.73 -8.76 8.29
N LEU A 131 2.88 -9.30 7.88
CA LEU A 131 4.09 -8.54 7.61
C LEU A 131 3.91 -7.58 6.42
N ASP A 132 3.30 -8.02 5.31
CA ASP A 132 2.99 -7.17 4.16
C ASP A 132 2.03 -6.02 4.53
N CYS A 133 0.96 -6.32 5.28
CA CYS A 133 -0.09 -5.35 5.61
C CYS A 133 0.30 -4.39 6.75
N THR A 134 1.26 -4.76 7.60
CA THR A 134 1.70 -3.95 8.75
C THR A 134 3.02 -3.24 8.46
N ILE A 135 4.14 -3.96 8.63
CA ILE A 135 5.49 -3.47 8.42
C ILE A 135 5.69 -3.05 6.97
N GLY A 136 5.11 -3.80 6.03
CA GLY A 136 5.19 -3.52 4.60
C GLY A 136 4.58 -2.17 4.23
N VAL A 137 3.40 -1.84 4.74
CA VAL A 137 2.78 -0.53 4.50
C VAL A 137 3.61 0.61 5.09
N TYR A 138 4.20 0.39 6.27
CA TYR A 138 5.09 1.38 6.89
C TYR A 138 6.37 1.61 6.08
N ILE A 139 7.05 0.54 5.66
CA ILE A 139 8.24 0.63 4.81
C ILE A 139 7.87 1.25 3.45
N LEU A 140 6.74 0.88 2.87
CA LEU A 140 6.23 1.48 1.64
C LEU A 140 6.06 2.99 1.77
N TYR A 141 5.51 3.47 2.88
CA TYR A 141 5.39 4.90 3.14
C TYR A 141 6.75 5.61 3.15
N LEU A 142 7.76 5.04 3.82
CA LEU A 142 9.11 5.59 3.86
C LEU A 142 9.79 5.58 2.48
N VAL A 143 9.75 4.44 1.78
CA VAL A 143 10.33 4.27 0.45
C VAL A 143 9.63 5.19 -0.55
N PHE A 144 8.30 5.29 -0.51
CA PHE A 144 7.53 6.18 -1.39
C PHE A 144 7.91 7.64 -1.17
N ARG A 145 8.08 8.07 0.09
CA ARG A 145 8.54 9.43 0.40
C ARG A 145 9.96 9.69 -0.12
N ALA A 146 10.87 8.75 0.09
CA ALA A 146 12.24 8.84 -0.42
C ALA A 146 12.28 8.89 -1.95
N MET A 147 11.51 8.03 -2.63
CA MET A 147 11.41 8.00 -4.09
C MET A 147 10.84 9.29 -4.66
N ASN A 148 9.80 9.86 -4.04
CA ASN A 148 9.28 11.17 -4.45
C ASN A 148 10.32 12.27 -4.27
N ARG A 149 11.08 12.27 -3.17
CA ARG A 149 12.17 13.23 -2.94
C ARG A 149 13.25 13.11 -4.03
N ILE A 150 13.73 11.89 -4.30
CA ILE A 150 14.71 11.61 -5.35
C ILE A 150 14.21 12.08 -6.72
N CYS A 151 12.96 11.78 -7.07
CA CYS A 151 12.40 12.20 -8.35
C CYS A 151 12.27 13.73 -8.49
N LYS A 152 11.99 14.46 -7.39
CA LYS A 152 11.90 15.92 -7.39
C LYS A 152 13.27 16.58 -7.43
N GLU A 153 14.17 16.18 -6.54
CA GLU A 153 15.46 16.85 -6.33
C GLU A 153 16.50 16.44 -7.37
N TYR A 154 16.60 15.14 -7.69
CA TYR A 154 17.65 14.64 -8.58
C TYR A 154 17.24 14.65 -10.05
N PHE A 155 15.99 14.26 -10.35
CA PHE A 155 15.50 14.16 -11.73
C PHE A 155 14.71 15.39 -12.20
N HIS A 156 14.43 16.33 -11.30
CA HIS A 156 13.63 17.54 -11.57
C HIS A 156 12.27 17.24 -12.24
N TRP A 157 11.64 16.11 -11.87
CA TRP A 157 10.36 15.74 -12.44
C TRP A 157 9.24 16.63 -11.91
N THR A 158 8.58 17.35 -12.81
CA THR A 158 7.35 18.08 -12.52
C THR A 158 6.12 17.17 -12.65
N GLN A 159 5.05 17.51 -11.92
CA GLN A 159 3.75 16.82 -11.91
C GLN A 159 3.72 15.43 -11.24
N ILE A 160 4.53 15.24 -10.21
CA ILE A 160 4.54 13.99 -9.41
C ILE A 160 3.82 14.13 -8.06
N GLU A 161 3.19 15.27 -7.80
CA GLU A 161 2.40 15.47 -6.58
C GLU A 161 1.26 14.45 -6.50
N SER A 162 1.29 13.64 -5.45
CA SER A 162 0.38 12.52 -5.29
C SER A 162 -1.08 12.98 -5.31
N GLY A 163 -1.89 12.38 -6.19
CA GLY A 163 -3.32 12.70 -6.30
C GLY A 163 -3.63 14.02 -7.02
N GLU A 164 -2.62 14.69 -7.57
CA GLU A 164 -2.78 15.87 -8.43
C GLU A 164 -2.46 15.49 -9.88
N TYR A 165 -3.48 15.45 -10.74
CA TYR A 165 -3.34 15.00 -12.13
C TYR A 165 -3.45 16.12 -13.15
N GLY A 166 -3.33 17.37 -12.72
CA GLY A 166 -3.34 18.55 -13.57
C GLY A 166 -4.46 19.52 -13.24
N PRO A 167 -4.50 20.69 -13.90
CA PRO A 167 -5.24 21.86 -13.42
C PRO A 167 -6.75 21.66 -13.30
N ASN A 168 -7.32 20.73 -14.07
CA ASN A 168 -8.75 20.46 -14.07
C ASN A 168 -9.04 19.05 -13.50
N PRO A 169 -9.68 18.94 -12.32
CA PRO A 169 -9.97 17.65 -11.69
C PRO A 169 -11.02 16.82 -12.45
N ASN A 170 -11.75 17.41 -13.40
CA ASN A 170 -12.70 16.69 -14.26
C ASN A 170 -12.04 16.12 -15.53
N LYS A 171 -10.82 16.55 -15.85
CA LYS A 171 -10.03 16.06 -17.00
C LYS A 171 -8.59 15.79 -16.57
N PRO A 172 -8.35 14.74 -15.76
CA PRO A 172 -7.01 14.42 -15.29
C PRO A 172 -6.09 14.01 -16.44
N SER A 173 -4.82 14.44 -16.37
CA SER A 173 -3.79 14.16 -17.36
C SER A 173 -3.22 12.76 -17.17
N TYR A 174 -3.35 11.94 -18.21
CA TYR A 174 -2.76 10.59 -18.25
C TYR A 174 -1.23 10.60 -18.11
N LYS A 175 -0.54 11.67 -18.55
CA LYS A 175 0.92 11.77 -18.43
C LYS A 175 1.36 11.91 -16.97
N ALA A 176 0.65 12.73 -16.19
CA ALA A 176 0.90 12.88 -14.75
C ALA A 176 0.58 11.57 -14.01
N TYR A 177 -0.52 10.92 -14.39
CA TYR A 177 -0.90 9.61 -13.86
C TYR A 177 0.19 8.56 -14.06
N LEU A 178 0.72 8.40 -15.28
CA LEU A 178 1.74 7.38 -15.56
C LEU A 178 3.04 7.61 -14.79
N LYS A 179 3.46 8.88 -14.61
CA LYS A 179 4.63 9.20 -13.78
C LYS A 179 4.41 8.80 -12.32
N GLN A 180 3.27 9.19 -11.73
CA GLN A 180 2.92 8.83 -10.36
C GLN A 180 2.77 7.32 -10.19
N LEU A 181 2.16 6.64 -11.16
CA LEU A 181 2.04 5.19 -11.19
C LEU A 181 3.42 4.54 -11.20
N GLY A 182 4.36 5.02 -12.02
CA GLY A 182 5.74 4.53 -12.07
C GLY A 182 6.45 4.67 -10.72
N VAL A 183 6.42 5.86 -10.12
CA VAL A 183 7.04 6.10 -8.80
C VAL A 183 6.43 5.18 -7.73
N TYR A 184 5.10 5.07 -7.70
CA TYR A 184 4.41 4.18 -6.77
C TYR A 184 4.77 2.71 -7.00
N PHE A 185 4.74 2.24 -8.24
CA PHE A 185 5.06 0.86 -8.59
C PHE A 185 6.51 0.50 -8.25
N THR A 186 7.48 1.36 -8.57
CA THR A 186 8.88 1.14 -8.19
C THR A 186 9.04 1.12 -6.66
N SER A 187 8.33 1.98 -5.93
CA SER A 187 8.36 1.98 -4.46
C SER A 187 7.80 0.67 -3.88
N LEU A 188 6.74 0.13 -4.48
CA LEU A 188 6.20 -1.19 -4.12
C LEU A 188 7.21 -2.31 -4.37
N MET A 189 7.88 -2.33 -5.52
CA MET A 189 8.88 -3.37 -5.83
C MET A 189 10.07 -3.33 -4.86
N ILE A 190 10.59 -2.13 -4.56
CA ILE A 190 11.66 -1.95 -3.57
C ILE A 190 11.22 -2.45 -2.20
N THR A 191 10.01 -2.05 -1.76
CA THR A 191 9.44 -2.50 -0.48
C THR A 191 9.34 -4.02 -0.44
N LYS A 192 8.86 -4.64 -1.52
CA LYS A 192 8.70 -6.10 -1.57
C LYS A 192 10.04 -6.83 -1.51
N CYS A 193 11.09 -6.31 -2.16
CA CYS A 193 12.44 -6.83 -2.01
C CYS A 193 12.96 -6.73 -0.57
N ILE A 194 12.71 -5.61 0.12
CA ILE A 194 13.12 -5.41 1.52
C ILE A 194 12.41 -6.39 2.44
N LEU A 195 11.09 -6.54 2.30
CA LEU A 195 10.31 -7.48 3.13
C LEU A 195 10.71 -8.93 2.88
N TYR A 196 10.91 -9.31 1.62
CA TYR A 196 11.43 -10.64 1.29
C TYR A 196 12.79 -10.88 1.96
N GLY A 197 13.73 -9.95 1.84
CA GLY A 197 15.03 -10.06 2.52
C GLY A 197 14.90 -10.16 4.05
N LEU A 198 13.97 -9.42 4.65
CA LEU A 198 13.68 -9.48 6.09
C LEU A 198 13.16 -10.87 6.49
N VAL A 199 12.20 -11.42 5.75
CA VAL A 199 11.66 -12.77 6.00
C VAL A 199 12.76 -13.82 5.86
N GLU A 200 13.55 -13.80 4.79
CA GLU A 200 14.64 -14.77 4.62
C GLU A 200 15.73 -14.66 5.71
N CYS A 201 16.01 -13.45 6.22
CA CYS A 201 17.01 -13.26 7.26
C CYS A 201 16.54 -13.66 8.67
N PHE A 202 15.24 -13.54 8.95
CA PHE A 202 14.66 -13.71 10.29
C PHE A 202 13.55 -14.76 10.35
N GLU A 203 13.52 -15.69 9.39
CA GLU A 203 12.45 -16.68 9.22
C GLU A 203 12.14 -17.44 10.52
N LYS A 204 13.17 -18.01 11.16
CA LYS A 204 13.02 -18.80 12.39
C LYS A 204 12.40 -17.97 13.53
N GLN A 205 12.86 -16.74 13.73
CA GLN A 205 12.37 -15.87 14.80
C GLN A 205 10.93 -15.40 14.52
N LEU A 206 10.61 -15.06 13.27
CA LEU A 206 9.28 -14.58 12.90
C LEU A 206 8.23 -15.69 12.95
N LEU A 207 8.59 -16.91 12.54
CA LEU A 207 7.69 -18.07 12.64
C LEU A 207 7.45 -18.46 14.10
N TRP A 208 8.50 -18.44 14.94
CA TRP A 208 8.33 -18.66 16.38
C TRP A 208 7.37 -17.64 17.01
N ILE A 209 7.50 -16.35 16.68
CA ILE A 209 6.57 -15.30 17.12
C ILE A 209 5.15 -15.56 16.60
N THR A 210 5.03 -15.98 15.34
CA THR A 210 3.71 -16.24 14.73
C THR A 210 2.97 -17.35 15.45
N SER A 211 3.58 -18.53 15.57
CA SER A 211 2.98 -19.69 16.22
C SER A 211 2.70 -19.43 17.71
N HIS A 212 3.71 -19.00 18.47
CA HIS A 212 3.60 -18.98 19.94
C HIS A 212 3.00 -17.70 20.53
N ILE A 213 2.83 -16.62 19.73
CA ILE A 213 2.30 -15.35 20.22
C ILE A 213 1.07 -14.90 19.43
N LEU A 214 1.12 -14.96 18.09
CA LEU A 214 0.02 -14.45 17.26
C LEU A 214 -1.11 -15.46 17.09
N LEU A 215 -0.78 -16.75 17.00
CA LEU A 215 -1.75 -17.82 16.76
C LEU A 215 -2.09 -18.65 18.00
N VAL A 216 -1.34 -18.55 19.10
CA VAL A 216 -1.61 -19.27 20.35
C VAL A 216 -3.04 -19.14 20.91
N TRP A 217 -3.72 -18.02 20.64
CA TRP A 217 -5.13 -17.81 21.02
C TRP A 217 -6.14 -18.64 20.20
N LEU A 218 -5.67 -19.25 19.12
CA LEU A 218 -6.44 -20.02 18.14
C LEU A 218 -6.28 -21.53 18.37
N ASP A 219 -5.18 -21.96 18.99
CA ASP A 219 -4.91 -23.35 19.42
C ASP A 219 -6.00 -23.95 20.34
N GLU A 220 -6.77 -23.10 21.03
CA GLU A 220 -7.89 -23.54 21.88
C GLU A 220 -9.11 -24.02 21.05
N TYR A 221 -9.14 -23.72 19.76
CA TYR A 221 -10.23 -24.01 18.82
C TYR A 221 -9.84 -25.13 17.84
N PRO A 222 -10.81 -25.81 17.19
CA PRO A 222 -10.51 -26.85 16.21
C PRO A 222 -9.85 -26.28 14.94
N ASP A 223 -9.01 -27.09 14.29
CA ASP A 223 -8.19 -26.71 13.12
C ASP A 223 -9.00 -26.06 11.98
N GLU A 224 -10.25 -26.47 11.76
CA GLU A 224 -11.07 -25.88 10.69
C GLU A 224 -11.42 -24.42 10.97
N PHE A 225 -11.53 -24.05 12.25
CA PHE A 225 -11.78 -22.68 12.67
C PHE A 225 -10.54 -21.80 12.47
N GLU A 226 -9.35 -22.31 12.81
CA GLU A 226 -8.08 -21.63 12.56
C GLU A 226 -7.91 -21.30 11.08
N ILE A 227 -8.07 -22.31 10.21
CA ILE A 227 -7.93 -22.15 8.76
C ILE A 227 -8.90 -21.09 8.24
N PHE A 228 -10.15 -21.10 8.72
CA PHE A 228 -11.15 -20.10 8.33
C PHE A 228 -10.76 -18.67 8.74
N ILE A 229 -10.25 -18.47 9.97
CA ILE A 229 -9.81 -17.16 10.45
C ILE A 229 -8.58 -16.68 9.69
N VAL A 230 -7.56 -17.51 9.55
CA VAL A 230 -6.26 -17.18 8.94
C VAL A 230 -6.39 -16.94 7.44
N MET A 231 -7.23 -17.69 6.73
CA MET A 231 -7.38 -17.55 5.28
C MET A 231 -8.45 -16.57 4.83
N PHE A 232 -9.45 -16.26 5.67
CA PHE A 232 -10.56 -15.38 5.28
C PHE A 232 -10.64 -14.12 6.13
N ILE A 233 -10.85 -14.24 7.44
CA ILE A 233 -11.15 -13.08 8.29
C ILE A 233 -9.96 -12.12 8.40
N VAL A 234 -8.79 -12.65 8.75
CA VAL A 234 -7.58 -11.83 8.90
C VAL A 234 -7.20 -11.16 7.57
N PRO A 235 -7.16 -11.86 6.42
CA PRO A 235 -6.86 -11.24 5.14
C PRO A 235 -7.88 -10.17 4.73
N ILE A 236 -9.19 -10.35 4.99
CA ILE A 236 -10.21 -9.31 4.73
C ILE A 236 -9.84 -8.02 5.47
N ILE A 237 -9.63 -8.12 6.78
CA ILE A 237 -9.40 -6.95 7.63
C ILE A 237 -8.08 -6.27 7.26
N MET A 238 -7.02 -7.06 7.13
CA MET A 238 -5.67 -6.56 6.86
C MET A 238 -5.56 -5.91 5.48
N ASN A 239 -6.16 -6.49 4.43
CA ASN A 239 -6.11 -5.88 3.09
C ASN A 239 -7.00 -4.63 2.99
N CYS A 240 -8.15 -4.61 3.66
CA CYS A 240 -8.96 -3.39 3.75
C CYS A 240 -8.17 -2.28 4.44
N LEU A 241 -7.52 -2.59 5.57
CA LEU A 241 -6.67 -1.65 6.28
C LEU A 241 -5.51 -1.16 5.41
N GLN A 242 -4.81 -2.07 4.74
CA GLN A 242 -3.72 -1.76 3.82
C GLN A 242 -4.16 -0.80 2.72
N LEU A 243 -5.27 -1.06 2.03
CA LEU A 243 -5.78 -0.18 0.97
C LEU A 243 -6.21 1.19 1.53
N ILE A 244 -6.81 1.24 2.71
CA ILE A 244 -7.17 2.50 3.35
C ILE A 244 -5.91 3.31 3.69
N LEU A 245 -4.88 2.67 4.25
CA LEU A 245 -3.61 3.30 4.59
C LEU A 245 -2.85 3.78 3.36
N ILE A 246 -2.79 2.96 2.31
CA ILE A 246 -2.15 3.31 1.04
C ILE A 246 -2.88 4.49 0.39
N ASP A 247 -4.22 4.44 0.31
CA ASP A 247 -4.99 5.54 -0.24
C ASP A 247 -4.81 6.84 0.58
N ASN A 248 -4.51 6.78 1.88
CA ASN A 248 -4.26 7.98 2.68
C ASN A 248 -3.03 8.78 2.23
N PHE A 249 -1.95 8.12 1.83
CA PHE A 249 -0.74 8.83 1.37
C PHE A 249 -0.68 9.00 -0.17
N ILE A 250 -1.37 8.15 -0.95
CA ILE A 250 -1.51 8.36 -2.41
C ILE A 250 -2.46 9.54 -2.69
N ARG A 251 -3.43 9.78 -1.82
CA ARG A 251 -4.33 10.93 -1.91
C ARG A 251 -3.57 12.25 -1.84
N ASN A 252 -4.13 13.24 -2.56
CA ASN A 252 -3.71 14.62 -2.45
C ASN A 252 -3.84 15.13 -1.00
N GLN A 253 -2.68 15.40 -0.38
CA GLN A 253 -2.57 15.84 1.01
C GLN A 253 -3.17 17.23 1.23
N LEU A 254 -3.20 18.09 0.20
CA LEU A 254 -3.84 19.41 0.26
C LEU A 254 -5.31 19.28 0.64
N TRP A 255 -6.06 18.43 -0.07
CA TRP A 255 -7.49 18.23 0.18
C TRP A 255 -7.78 17.58 1.54
N ILE A 256 -6.87 16.72 2.04
CA ILE A 256 -7.00 16.18 3.40
C ILE A 256 -6.90 17.30 4.43
N ASN A 257 -5.91 18.17 4.29
CA ASN A 257 -5.68 19.28 5.23
C ASN A 257 -6.78 20.33 5.14
N VAL A 258 -7.25 20.66 3.93
CA VAL A 258 -8.43 21.51 3.72
C VAL A 258 -9.66 20.93 4.41
N ASN A 259 -9.97 19.64 4.20
CA ASN A 259 -11.12 19.04 4.85
C ASN A 259 -11.03 19.01 6.38
N LYS A 260 -9.84 18.72 6.92
CA LYS A 260 -9.60 18.77 8.38
C LYS A 260 -9.86 20.17 8.93
N ARG A 261 -9.33 21.20 8.27
CA ARG A 261 -9.51 22.60 8.67
C ARG A 261 -10.97 23.02 8.58
N MET A 262 -11.62 22.76 7.45
CA MET A 262 -13.02 23.12 7.23
C MET A 262 -13.95 22.53 8.30
N ARG A 263 -13.71 21.30 8.76
CA ARG A 263 -14.52 20.70 9.83
C ARG A 263 -14.37 21.38 11.19
N ILE A 264 -13.23 22.01 11.44
CA ILE A 264 -12.95 22.71 12.71
C ILE A 264 -13.51 24.14 12.64
N GLU A 265 -13.30 24.82 11.52
CA GLU A 265 -13.63 26.23 11.35
C GLU A 265 -15.11 26.45 11.01
N TYR A 266 -15.74 25.50 10.31
CA TYR A 266 -17.13 25.59 9.84
C TYR A 266 -17.94 24.34 10.26
N PRO A 267 -18.32 24.21 11.54
CA PRO A 267 -19.07 23.05 12.03
C PRO A 267 -20.46 22.89 11.38
N ASN A 268 -21.09 23.99 10.96
CA ASN A 268 -22.40 24.01 10.28
C ASN A 268 -22.29 24.25 8.76
N PHE A 269 -21.16 23.85 8.14
CA PHE A 269 -20.88 24.07 6.71
C PHE A 269 -22.01 23.58 5.78
N GLY A 270 -22.74 22.53 6.18
CA GLY A 270 -23.84 21.96 5.40
C GLY A 270 -25.09 22.86 5.26
N ASP A 271 -25.27 23.83 6.16
CA ASP A 271 -26.46 24.71 6.19
C ASP A 271 -26.28 25.98 5.33
N GLU A 272 -25.06 26.21 4.83
CA GLU A 272 -24.73 27.39 4.03
C GLU A 272 -25.11 27.23 2.54
N THR A 273 -25.23 28.35 1.83
CA THR A 273 -25.50 28.35 0.39
C THR A 273 -24.29 27.87 -0.42
N GLU A 274 -24.52 27.26 -1.58
CA GLU A 274 -23.45 26.71 -2.43
C GLU A 274 -22.36 27.73 -2.80
N SER A 275 -22.72 29.01 -2.98
CA SER A 275 -21.77 30.07 -3.31
C SER A 275 -20.83 30.42 -2.14
N VAL A 276 -21.35 30.37 -0.91
CA VAL A 276 -20.55 30.57 0.31
C VAL A 276 -19.64 29.37 0.50
N GLN A 277 -20.19 28.16 0.39
CA GLN A 277 -19.42 26.92 0.49
C GLN A 277 -18.21 26.89 -0.45
N GLN A 278 -18.41 27.24 -1.73
CA GLN A 278 -17.33 27.31 -2.71
C GLN A 278 -16.26 28.35 -2.36
N ARG A 279 -16.69 29.51 -1.84
CA ARG A 279 -15.77 30.58 -1.42
C ARG A 279 -14.92 30.14 -0.22
N GLU A 280 -15.53 29.54 0.80
CA GLU A 280 -14.81 29.09 1.99
C GLU A 280 -13.83 27.96 1.65
N ILE A 281 -14.24 27.00 0.81
CA ILE A 281 -13.34 25.96 0.30
C ILE A 281 -12.15 26.58 -0.45
N TYR A 282 -12.39 27.60 -1.28
CA TYR A 282 -11.34 28.28 -2.03
C TYR A 282 -10.35 29.00 -1.11
N ASN A 283 -10.84 29.73 -0.11
CA ASN A 283 -10.01 30.43 0.87
C ASN A 283 -9.18 29.42 1.69
N ALA A 284 -9.82 28.38 2.23
CA ALA A 284 -9.14 27.34 3.00
C ALA A 284 -8.06 26.64 2.18
N ARG A 285 -8.31 26.39 0.88
CA ARG A 285 -7.31 25.83 -0.03
C ARG A 285 -6.10 26.76 -0.19
N GLN A 286 -6.33 28.04 -0.47
CA GLN A 286 -5.23 29.00 -0.65
C GLN A 286 -4.36 29.10 0.59
N GLU A 287 -4.98 29.16 1.77
CA GLU A 287 -4.24 29.30 3.02
C GLU A 287 -3.39 28.06 3.34
N VAL A 288 -3.93 26.85 3.09
CA VAL A 288 -3.15 25.61 3.26
C VAL A 288 -2.02 25.51 2.25
N GLU A 289 -2.25 25.91 1.00
CA GLU A 289 -1.23 25.90 -0.05
C GLU A 289 -0.10 26.90 0.25
N CYS A 290 -0.46 28.09 0.71
CA CYS A 290 0.48 29.12 1.15
C CYS A 290 1.30 28.64 2.36
N GLY A 291 0.63 28.12 3.39
CA GLY A 291 1.29 27.58 4.58
C GLY A 291 2.21 26.39 4.29
N SER A 292 1.81 25.50 3.38
CA SER A 292 2.65 24.37 2.96
C SER A 292 3.92 24.81 2.24
N LYS A 293 3.86 25.90 1.47
CA LYS A 293 5.02 26.44 0.75
C LYS A 293 6.04 27.04 1.72
N TYR A 294 5.57 27.80 2.70
CA TYR A 294 6.44 28.36 3.74
C TYR A 294 7.10 27.29 4.60
N ALA A 295 6.39 26.20 4.94
CA ALA A 295 6.97 25.09 5.70
C ALA A 295 8.05 24.33 4.91
N PHE A 296 7.88 24.19 3.59
CA PHE A 296 8.86 23.53 2.72
C PHE A 296 10.11 24.38 2.52
N ASP A 297 9.96 25.70 2.38
CA ASP A 297 11.10 26.62 2.28
C ASP A 297 11.91 26.66 3.59
N ASP A 298 11.26 26.58 4.76
CA ASP A 298 11.94 26.50 6.07
C ASP A 298 12.71 25.18 6.26
N ASP A 299 12.14 24.03 5.87
CA ASP A 299 12.83 22.74 5.91
C ASP A 299 14.04 22.70 4.96
N THR A 300 13.94 23.34 3.79
CA THR A 300 15.03 23.43 2.80
C THR A 300 16.15 24.37 3.29
N GLU A 301 15.80 25.54 3.85
CA GLU A 301 16.79 26.45 4.46
C GLU A 301 17.48 25.81 5.67
N ARG A 302 16.79 24.94 6.42
CA ARG A 302 17.35 24.21 7.57
C ARG A 302 18.29 23.07 7.16
N GLU A 303 17.99 22.34 6.08
CA GLU A 303 18.93 21.37 5.49
C GLU A 303 20.16 22.07 4.86
N ASP A 304 19.98 23.21 4.19
CA ASP A 304 21.08 24.00 3.62
C ASP A 304 21.97 24.64 4.70
N THR A 305 21.40 25.09 5.83
CA THR A 305 22.20 25.56 6.98
C THR A 305 22.90 24.44 7.74
N LEU A 306 22.44 23.18 7.66
CA LEU A 306 23.15 22.03 8.23
C LEU A 306 24.29 21.55 7.32
N ILE A 307 24.14 21.66 6.00
CA ILE A 307 25.20 21.31 5.03
C ILE A 307 26.24 22.45 4.87
N GLY A 308 25.85 23.71 5.12
CA GLY A 308 26.74 24.87 5.05
C GLY A 308 27.53 25.20 6.33
N ARG A 309 27.27 24.53 7.45
CA ARG A 309 27.85 24.88 8.77
C ARG A 309 29.00 23.99 9.22
N ASP A 310 29.82 23.54 8.27
CA ASP A 310 31.17 23.05 8.55
C ASP A 310 32.20 23.80 7.70
N LYS A 311 32.36 25.10 7.99
CA LYS A 311 33.57 25.93 7.79
C LYS A 311 33.25 27.41 7.99
N ASN A 312 33.36 27.87 9.24
CA ASN A 312 34.01 29.12 9.66
C ASN A 312 33.44 29.57 11.01
N HIS A 313 34.02 29.05 12.09
CA HIS A 313 34.00 29.74 13.35
C HIS A 313 35.05 30.87 13.28
N LYS A 314 34.63 32.09 12.96
CA LYS A 314 35.43 33.30 13.18
C LYS A 314 34.62 34.32 13.98
N ASN A 315 35.06 34.46 15.23
CA ASN A 315 34.97 35.60 16.13
C ASN A 315 34.27 36.85 15.57
N TYR A 316 33.26 37.32 16.30
CA TYR A 316 33.13 38.73 16.63
C TYR A 316 32.71 38.87 18.10
N GLY A 317 33.62 39.46 18.88
CA GLY A 317 33.34 39.99 20.19
C GLY A 317 33.06 41.48 20.13
N SER A 318 32.64 41.98 21.30
CA SER A 318 32.53 43.38 21.72
C SER A 318 31.32 44.17 21.21
N TYR A 319 30.34 44.36 22.10
CA TYR A 319 29.84 45.69 22.47
C TYR A 319 29.27 45.61 23.88
N ASN A 320 30.01 46.15 24.85
CA ASN A 320 29.51 46.65 26.13
C ASN A 320 30.48 47.75 26.55
N GLU A 321 30.02 49.00 26.53
CA GLU A 321 30.24 50.00 27.60
C GLU A 321 29.58 51.33 27.21
N VAL A 322 28.68 51.76 28.10
CA VAL A 322 28.24 53.12 28.51
C VAL A 322 27.84 54.14 27.45
#